data_AF-A0A815ABQ0-F1
#
_entry.id   AF-A0A815ABQ0-F1
#
_cell.length_a   1.000
_cell.length_b   1.000
_cell.length_c   1.000
_cell.angle_alpha   90.00
_cell.angle_beta   90.00
_cell.angle_gamma   90.00
#
_symmetry.space_group_name_H-M   'P 1'
#
loop_
_entity.id
_entity.type
_entity.pdbx_description
1 polymer ?
#
loop_
_entity_poly.entity_id
_entity_poly.type
_entity_poly.pdbx_seq_one_letter_code
_entity_poly.pdbx_strand_id
1 'polypeptide(L)'
;MPLKYAKVLTQCFGTYGATIKVLEEYDDIRRHATATVVHANRQEGSEILLQIVDEHSPNSFENLYDILSKETIDDLLIKYKRLAGFDPNEPNNESNLFAESAKCKAETA
;
A
#
# COMPACT_ATOMS: atom_id res chain seq x y z
N MET A 1 5.66 -8.03 6.62
CA MET A 1 5.52 -6.60 6.26
C MET A 1 6.65 -5.65 6.77
N PRO A 2 7.45 -5.91 7.84
CA PRO A 2 8.45 -4.93 8.32
C PRO A 2 9.75 -4.86 7.49
N LEU A 3 10.02 -5.84 6.63
CA LEU A 3 11.31 -5.96 5.93
C LEU A 3 11.59 -4.84 4.90
N LYS A 4 10.55 -4.16 4.38
CA LYS A 4 10.71 -3.13 3.34
C LYS A 4 11.32 -1.82 3.88
N TYR A 5 10.90 -1.38 5.07
CA TYR A 5 11.39 -0.13 5.67
C TYR A 5 12.84 -0.25 6.13
N ALA A 6 13.16 -1.33 6.85
CA ALA A 6 14.51 -1.60 7.32
C ALA A 6 15.51 -1.73 6.17
N LYS A 7 15.12 -2.38 5.06
CA LYS A 7 15.97 -2.53 3.87
C LYS A 7 16.30 -1.17 3.23
N VAL A 8 15.30 -0.33 2.97
CA VAL A 8 15.51 1.00 2.37
C VAL A 8 16.37 1.87 3.28
N LEU A 9 16.07 1.89 4.58
CA LEU A 9 16.84 2.67 5.54
C LEU A 9 18.30 2.20 5.61
N THR A 10 18.54 0.89 5.63
CA THR A 10 19.90 0.31 5.60
C THR A 10 20.66 0.69 4.34
N GLN A 11 19.99 0.72 3.18
CA GLN A 11 20.59 1.15 1.93
C GLN A 11 20.97 2.65 1.97
N CYS A 12 20.09 3.51 2.47
CA CYS A 12 20.40 4.93 2.68
C CYS A 12 21.61 5.10 3.61
N PHE A 13 21.66 4.37 4.73
CA PHE A 13 22.82 4.36 5.63
C PHE A 13 24.11 3.91 4.93
N GLY A 14 24.04 2.88 4.08
CA GLY A 14 25.18 2.40 3.30
C GLY A 14 25.71 3.44 2.31
N THR A 15 24.83 4.27 1.73
CA THR A 15 25.20 5.30 0.75
C THR A 15 25.70 6.60 1.39
N TYR A 16 25.04 7.08 2.44
CA TYR A 16 25.27 8.42 3.00
C TYR A 16 25.96 8.43 4.37
N GLY A 17 26.23 7.25 4.95
CA GLY A 17 26.77 7.12 6.32
C GLY A 17 25.81 7.65 7.38
N ALA A 18 26.19 7.63 8.66
CA ALA A 18 25.30 8.10 9.74
C ALA A 18 25.20 9.64 9.82
N THR A 19 24.59 10.24 8.80
CA THR A 19 24.38 11.69 8.65
C THR A 19 22.89 12.02 8.50
N ILE A 20 22.52 13.29 8.67
CA ILE A 20 21.13 13.76 8.50
C ILE A 20 20.58 13.43 7.10
N LYS A 21 21.45 13.44 6.08
CA LYS A 21 21.08 13.10 4.69
C LYS A 21 20.43 11.73 4.54
N VAL A 22 20.73 10.77 5.42
CA VAL A 22 20.08 9.45 5.41
C VAL A 22 18.58 9.57 5.65
N LEU A 23 18.19 10.39 6.63
CA LEU A 23 16.78 10.55 7.00
C LEU A 23 16.04 11.34 5.92
N GLU A 24 16.67 12.35 5.35
CA GLU A 24 16.12 13.12 4.22
C GLU A 24 15.86 12.21 3.01
N GLU A 25 16.85 11.39 2.61
CA GLU A 25 16.70 10.47 1.49
C GLU A 25 15.66 9.38 1.78
N TYR A 26 15.71 8.78 2.97
CA TYR A 26 14.74 7.77 3.37
C TYR A 26 13.31 8.32 3.34
N ASP A 27 13.12 9.54 3.86
CA ASP A 27 11.82 10.19 3.85
C ASP A 27 11.37 10.50 2.41
N ASP A 28 12.24 11.05 1.55
CA ASP A 28 11.87 11.29 0.15
C ASP A 28 11.47 10.00 -0.61
N ILE A 29 12.15 8.88 -0.34
CA ILE A 29 11.81 7.58 -0.95
C ILE A 29 10.49 7.03 -0.39
N ARG A 30 10.19 7.22 0.90
CA ARG A 30 9.09 6.51 1.58
C ARG A 30 7.86 7.36 1.83
N ARG A 31 7.97 8.68 1.93
CA ARG A 31 6.87 9.60 2.27
C ARG A 31 5.69 9.41 1.34
N HIS A 32 5.92 9.41 0.04
CA HIS A 32 4.83 9.28 -0.93
C HIS A 32 4.17 7.89 -0.87
N ALA A 33 4.95 6.81 -0.84
CA ALA A 33 4.40 5.45 -0.76
C ALA A 33 3.61 5.22 0.54
N THR A 34 4.11 5.70 1.67
CA THR A 34 3.41 5.62 2.96
C THR A 34 2.14 6.47 2.96
N ALA A 35 2.20 7.70 2.42
CA ALA A 35 1.03 8.56 2.29
C ALA A 35 -0.05 7.93 1.40
N THR A 36 0.33 7.32 0.27
CA THR A 36 -0.59 6.60 -0.61
C THR A 36 -1.34 5.50 0.13
N VAL A 37 -0.66 4.68 0.95
CA VAL A 37 -1.31 3.64 1.76
C VAL A 37 -2.28 4.25 2.78
N VAL A 38 -1.86 5.32 3.47
CA VAL A 38 -2.73 6.02 4.44
C VAL A 38 -3.96 6.62 3.77
N HIS A 39 -3.81 7.21 2.59
CA HIS A 39 -4.92 7.77 1.82
C HIS A 39 -5.84 6.69 1.26
N ALA A 40 -5.29 5.58 0.75
CA ALA A 40 -6.07 4.43 0.31
C ALA A 40 -6.92 3.85 1.46
N ASN A 41 -6.36 3.76 2.67
CA ASN A 41 -7.10 3.35 3.87
C ASN A 41 -8.22 4.34 4.27
N ARG A 42 -8.20 5.58 3.78
CA ARG A 42 -9.14 6.65 4.15
C ARG A 42 -10.21 6.96 3.11
N GLN A 43 -9.99 6.64 1.84
CA GLN A 43 -10.93 7.05 0.78
C GLN A 43 -11.99 5.98 0.50
N GLU A 44 -11.64 4.70 0.53
CA GLU A 44 -12.56 3.55 0.44
C GLU A 44 -11.82 2.32 1.00
N GLY A 45 -11.48 2.37 2.29
CA GLY A 45 -10.64 1.37 2.93
C GLY A 45 -11.33 0.00 3.07
N SER A 46 -10.85 -0.82 4.00
CA SER A 46 -11.50 -2.10 4.35
C SER A 46 -12.97 -1.96 4.81
N GLU A 47 -13.38 -0.74 5.13
CA GLU A 47 -14.74 -0.38 5.55
C GLU A 47 -15.77 -0.48 4.43
N ILE A 48 -15.39 -0.49 3.15
CA ILE A 48 -16.36 -0.59 2.05
C ILE A 48 -17.21 -1.88 2.16
N LEU A 49 -16.62 -2.99 2.61
CA LEU A 49 -17.36 -4.23 2.89
C LEU A 49 -18.33 -4.04 4.05
N LEU A 50 -17.94 -3.31 5.09
CA LEU A 50 -18.80 -3.03 6.24
C LEU A 50 -19.97 -2.14 5.84
N GLN A 51 -19.73 -1.13 5.00
CA GLN A 51 -20.77 -0.25 4.48
C GLN A 51 -21.76 -1.00 3.61
N ILE A 52 -21.29 -1.86 2.69
CA ILE A 52 -22.19 -2.67 1.86
C ILE A 52 -23.03 -3.61 2.73
N VAL A 53 -22.42 -4.23 3.75
CA VAL A 53 -23.16 -5.10 4.69
C VAL A 53 -24.20 -4.30 5.48
N ASP A 54 -23.88 -3.09 5.94
CA ASP A 54 -24.81 -2.20 6.64
C ASP A 54 -26.00 -1.80 5.74
N GLU A 55 -25.73 -1.41 4.49
CA GLU A 55 -26.76 -1.03 3.51
C GLU A 55 -27.70 -2.19 3.14
N HIS A 56 -27.17 -3.42 3.07
CA HIS A 56 -27.91 -4.60 2.64
C HIS A 56 -28.48 -5.41 3.82
N SER A 57 -28.19 -5.03 5.06
CA SER A 57 -28.66 -5.72 6.26
C SER A 57 -29.43 -4.81 7.21
N PRO A 58 -30.66 -4.40 6.82
CA PRO A 58 -31.52 -3.60 7.68
C PRO A 58 -32.01 -4.36 8.94
N ASN A 59 -31.76 -5.67 9.04
CA ASN A 59 -32.11 -6.53 10.18
C ASN A 59 -30.91 -7.40 10.57
N SER A 60 -30.96 -8.08 11.72
CA SER A 60 -29.92 -9.05 12.09
C SER A 60 -29.81 -10.19 11.07
N PHE A 61 -28.58 -10.58 10.74
CA PHE A 61 -28.26 -11.72 9.88
C PHE A 61 -27.32 -12.69 10.63
N GLU A 62 -27.39 -13.99 10.32
CA GLU A 62 -26.53 -15.00 10.93
C GLU A 62 -25.35 -15.40 10.04
N ASN A 63 -25.47 -15.17 8.72
CA ASN A 63 -24.48 -15.57 7.74
C ASN A 63 -24.23 -14.45 6.73
N LEU A 64 -22.96 -14.04 6.60
CA LEU A 64 -22.52 -13.00 5.66
C LEU A 64 -22.85 -13.37 4.20
N TYR A 65 -22.84 -14.66 3.87
CA TYR A 65 -23.11 -15.13 2.52
C TYR A 65 -24.57 -14.99 2.10
N ASP A 66 -25.47 -14.70 3.04
CA ASP A 66 -26.87 -14.40 2.75
C ASP A 66 -27.03 -12.95 2.22
N ILE A 67 -26.02 -12.11 2.42
CA ILE A 67 -25.98 -10.70 2.01
C ILE A 67 -25.06 -10.52 0.80
N LEU A 68 -23.87 -11.13 0.84
CA LEU A 68 -22.86 -11.02 -0.21
C LEU A 68 -22.32 -12.39 -0.61
N SER A 69 -22.31 -12.67 -1.91
CA SER A 69 -21.70 -13.90 -2.40
C SER A 69 -20.19 -13.92 -2.10
N LYS A 70 -19.63 -15.13 -1.96
CA LYS A 70 -18.18 -15.31 -1.76
C LYS A 70 -17.35 -14.68 -2.88
N GLU A 71 -17.78 -14.82 -4.12
CA GLU A 71 -17.11 -14.24 -5.30
C GLU A 71 -17.07 -12.71 -5.21
N THR A 72 -18.18 -12.08 -4.80
CA THR A 72 -18.25 -10.64 -4.59
C THR A 72 -17.28 -10.16 -3.50
N ILE A 73 -17.22 -10.87 -2.38
CA ILE A 73 -16.29 -10.56 -1.28
C ILE A 73 -14.84 -10.68 -1.77
N ASP A 74 -14.51 -11.75 -2.49
CA ASP A 74 -13.17 -11.99 -3.01
C ASP A 74 -12.75 -10.89 -4.01
N ASP A 75 -13.65 -10.46 -4.91
CA ASP A 75 -13.40 -9.37 -5.85
C ASP A 75 -13.15 -8.02 -5.16
N LEU A 76 -13.95 -7.71 -4.14
CA LEU A 76 -13.76 -6.51 -3.32
C LEU A 76 -12.42 -6.55 -2.58
N LEU A 77 -12.06 -7.70 -2.00
CA LEU A 77 -10.78 -7.88 -1.32
C LEU A 77 -9.59 -7.76 -2.29
N ILE A 78 -9.71 -8.25 -3.52
CA ILE A 78 -8.66 -8.12 -4.54
C ILE A 78 -8.49 -6.64 -4.95
N LYS A 79 -9.59 -5.93 -5.20
CA LYS A 79 -9.56 -4.49 -5.51
C LYS A 79 -8.91 -3.69 -4.38
N TYR A 80 -9.31 -3.95 -3.13
CA TYR A 80 -8.71 -3.31 -1.96
C TYR A 80 -7.22 -3.62 -1.83
N LYS A 81 -6.82 -4.89 -1.96
CA LYS A 81 -5.41 -5.30 -1.90
C LYS A 81 -4.57 -4.54 -2.92
N ARG A 82 -5.06 -4.40 -4.17
CA ARG A 82 -4.39 -3.59 -5.20
C ARG A 82 -4.30 -2.11 -4.83
N LEU A 83 -5.39 -1.50 -4.36
CA LEU A 83 -5.39 -0.10 -3.89
C LEU A 83 -4.39 0.13 -2.74
N ALA A 84 -4.26 -0.84 -1.83
CA ALA A 84 -3.31 -0.81 -0.73
C ALA A 84 -1.86 -1.13 -1.15
N GLY A 85 -1.59 -1.31 -2.45
CA GLY A 85 -0.24 -1.60 -2.98
C GLY A 85 0.19 -3.06 -2.79
N PHE A 86 -0.77 -3.97 -2.67
CA PHE A 86 -0.58 -5.42 -2.61
C PHE A 86 -1.26 -6.08 -3.81
N ASP A 87 -0.64 -6.08 -4.99
CA ASP A 87 -1.18 -6.84 -6.11
C ASP A 87 -0.86 -8.34 -5.94
N PRO A 88 -1.87 -9.24 -5.81
CA PRO A 88 -1.63 -10.68 -5.72
C PRO A 88 -1.03 -11.29 -7.00
N ASN A 89 -1.13 -10.61 -8.15
CA ASN A 89 -0.53 -11.04 -9.41
C ASN A 89 0.85 -10.43 -9.65
N GLU A 90 1.33 -9.54 -8.79
CA GLU A 90 2.75 -9.19 -8.77
C GLU A 90 3.50 -10.24 -7.94
N PRO A 91 4.34 -11.09 -8.56
CA PRO A 91 5.13 -12.08 -7.83
C PRO A 91 6.23 -11.37 -7.06
N ASN A 92 5.97 -10.84 -5.85
CA ASN A 92 6.93 -10.14 -4.99
C ASN A 92 8.02 -9.41 -5.80
N ASN A 93 7.63 -8.60 -6.80
CA ASN A 93 8.62 -8.00 -7.67
C ASN A 93 9.19 -6.80 -6.93
N GLU A 94 10.25 -7.05 -6.16
CA GLU A 94 10.97 -6.11 -5.32
C GLU A 94 11.60 -4.91 -6.09
N SER A 95 11.28 -4.72 -7.37
CA SER A 95 11.96 -3.78 -8.27
C SER A 95 11.12 -2.58 -8.73
N ASN A 96 9.78 -2.59 -8.65
CA ASN A 96 8.98 -1.56 -9.34
C ASN A 96 8.51 -0.35 -8.51
N LEU A 97 9.01 -0.17 -7.28
CA LEU A 97 8.85 1.09 -6.54
C LEU A 97 10.05 2.04 -6.70
N PHE A 98 11.09 1.64 -7.43
CA PHE A 98 12.38 2.33 -7.49
C PHE A 98 12.76 2.88 -8.87
N ALA A 99 11.90 2.73 -9.88
CA ALA A 99 12.27 3.06 -11.26
C ALA A 99 11.99 4.52 -11.69
N GLU A 100 11.14 5.27 -10.98
CA GLU A 100 10.73 6.62 -11.44
C GLU A 100 11.34 7.80 -10.67
N SER A 101 11.80 7.64 -9.42
CA SER A 101 12.43 8.74 -8.68
C SER A 101 13.93 8.92 -8.93
N ALA A 102 14.60 7.94 -9.55
CA ALA A 102 16.03 8.00 -9.83
C ALA A 102 16.41 8.69 -11.17
N LYS A 103 15.44 9.03 -12.03
CA LYS A 103 15.72 9.66 -13.34
C LYS A 103 15.79 11.19 -13.33
N CYS A 104 15.49 11.87 -12.22
CA CYS A 104 15.35 13.34 -12.22
C CYS A 104 16.62 14.14 -11.82
N LYS A 105 17.79 13.50 -11.58
CA LYS A 105 19.01 14.23 -11.15
C LYS A 105 20.28 13.89 -11.93
N ALA A 106 20.17 13.49 -13.20
CA ALA A 106 21.35 13.21 -14.05
C ALA A 106 21.52 14.12 -15.28
N GLU A 107 20.65 15.12 -15.52
CA GLU A 107 20.72 15.98 -16.73
C GLU A 107 20.95 17.48 -16.46
N THR A 108 21.37 17.85 -15.25
CA THR A 108 21.86 19.21 -14.97
C THR A 108 23.13 19.18 -14.13
N ALA A 109 24.26 18.98 -14.80
CA ALA A 109 25.59 19.41 -14.38
C ALA A 109 26.47 19.57 -15.63
#